data_AF-A0A0S8DU15-F1
#
_entry.id   AF-A0A0S8DU15-F1
#
_cell.length_a   1.000
_cell.length_b   1.000
_cell.length_c   1.000
_cell.angle_alpha   90.00
_cell.angle_beta   90.00
_cell.angle_gamma   90.00
#
_symmetry.space_group_name_H-M   'P 1'
#
loop_
_entity.id
_entity.type
_entity.pdbx_description
1 polymer ?
#
loop_
_entity_poly.entity_id
_entity_poly.type
_entity_poly.pdbx_seq_one_letter_code
_entity_poly.pdbx_strand_id
1 'polypeptide(L)'
;MRRALRSDPSRYLESSRPDTVVRLEFEAALGILAGGGSGELAKAYLQRVQSMLRRVSQQALLESTADSELYPTNRGTLTRLGVYADFLLGQPLNAQELARAGHDYETWCASRLTHGWDAFTQYMYLIAVRTALVAQDVKGALRTLDQAPAFDAQLEQADVLRALIGAASGELSDKEQKAFRRRFDRFYDRFRAPGTGPDFHEYAVAPFEFAIVRESYLTAPGQRPTAAAVIAAYAA
;
A
#
# COMPACT_ATOMS: atom_id res chain seq x y z
N MET A 1 36.23 0.79 -0.35
CA MET A 1 35.53 1.77 -1.20
C MET A 1 34.25 2.26 -0.50
N ARG A 2 34.39 3.23 0.40
CA ARG A 2 33.26 3.94 1.04
C ARG A 2 33.18 5.33 0.41
N ARG A 3 32.40 5.48 -0.66
CA ARG A 3 31.97 6.79 -1.14
C ARG A 3 30.48 6.88 -0.83
N ALA A 4 30.18 7.43 0.34
CA ALA A 4 28.82 7.80 0.70
C ALA A 4 28.33 8.80 -0.35
N LEU A 5 27.37 8.38 -1.16
CA LEU A 5 26.55 9.26 -1.98
C LEU A 5 25.79 10.19 -1.04
N ARG A 6 26.41 11.31 -0.67
CA ARG A 6 25.67 12.51 -0.24
C ARG A 6 25.17 13.19 -1.50
N SER A 7 24.22 12.56 -2.16
CA SER A 7 23.47 13.25 -3.21
C SER A 7 22.51 14.21 -2.54
N ASP A 8 22.60 15.49 -2.90
CA ASP A 8 21.67 16.51 -2.43
C ASP A 8 20.24 16.13 -2.85
N PRO A 9 19.32 15.87 -1.89
CA PRO A 9 17.95 15.49 -2.20
C PRO A 9 17.19 16.57 -2.99
N SER A 10 17.67 17.82 -3.01
CA SER A 10 17.06 18.92 -3.77
C SER A 10 17.06 18.67 -5.28
N ARG A 11 18.13 18.06 -5.82
CA ARG A 11 18.28 17.82 -7.27
C ARG A 11 17.41 16.69 -7.83
N TYR A 12 16.94 15.78 -6.97
CA TYR A 12 16.10 14.66 -7.42
C TYR A 12 14.64 15.07 -7.65
N LEU A 13 14.14 16.08 -6.92
CA LEU A 13 12.76 16.53 -7.02
C LEU A 13 12.48 17.40 -8.25
N GLU A 14 13.52 18.00 -8.84
CA GLU A 14 13.38 18.86 -10.03
C GLU A 14 13.21 18.07 -11.35
N SER A 15 13.52 16.76 -11.36
CA SER A 15 13.45 15.91 -12.57
C SER A 15 12.69 14.60 -12.39
N SER A 16 12.46 14.16 -11.15
CA SER A 16 11.74 12.91 -10.84
C SER A 16 10.45 13.19 -10.10
N ARG A 17 9.39 12.44 -10.41
CA ARG A 17 8.09 12.60 -9.74
C ARG A 17 8.22 12.28 -8.24
N PRO A 18 7.72 13.14 -7.32
CA PRO A 18 7.93 12.96 -5.89
C PRO A 18 7.44 11.61 -5.33
N ASP A 19 6.33 11.09 -5.85
CA ASP A 19 5.79 9.76 -5.52
C ASP A 19 6.75 8.63 -5.85
N THR A 20 7.43 8.70 -6.99
CA THR A 20 8.41 7.70 -7.38
C THR A 20 9.59 7.69 -6.42
N VAL A 21 10.13 8.86 -6.06
CA VAL A 21 11.27 8.95 -5.14
C VAL A 21 10.86 8.51 -3.73
N VAL A 22 9.71 8.96 -3.24
CA VAL A 22 9.15 8.54 -1.94
C VAL A 22 8.95 7.03 -1.87
N ARG A 23 8.37 6.44 -2.94
CA ARG A 23 8.21 4.99 -3.05
C ARG A 23 9.55 4.28 -3.00
N LEU A 24 10.53 4.66 -3.82
CA LEU A 24 11.84 3.99 -3.85
C LEU A 24 12.55 4.04 -2.49
N GLU A 25 12.48 5.17 -1.77
CA GLU A 25 13.05 5.28 -0.43
C GLU A 25 12.31 4.38 0.58
N PHE A 26 10.98 4.29 0.49
CA PHE A 26 10.19 3.39 1.32
C PHE A 26 10.49 1.91 1.02
N GLU A 27 10.55 1.53 -0.25
CA GLU A 27 10.88 0.16 -0.68
C GLU A 27 12.30 -0.25 -0.26
N ALA A 28 13.26 0.68 -0.33
CA ALA A 28 14.60 0.45 0.18
C ALA A 28 14.61 0.20 1.70
N ALA A 29 13.83 0.97 2.48
CA ALA A 29 13.67 0.71 3.90
C ALA A 29 13.06 -0.67 4.19
N LEU A 30 11.99 -1.04 3.47
CA LEU A 30 11.36 -2.36 3.59
C LEU A 30 12.35 -3.49 3.28
N GLY A 31 13.12 -3.36 2.19
CA GLY A 31 14.12 -4.36 1.83
C GLY A 31 15.20 -4.55 2.90
N ILE A 32 15.65 -3.46 3.53
CA ILE A 32 16.61 -3.53 4.64
C ILE A 32 16.00 -4.23 5.86
N LEU A 33 14.77 -3.86 6.24
CA LEU A 33 14.09 -4.45 7.40
C LEU A 33 13.82 -5.95 7.19
N ALA A 34 13.30 -6.32 6.02
CA ALA A 34 13.00 -7.71 5.68
C ALA A 34 14.25 -8.58 5.55
N GLY A 35 15.35 -8.03 5.05
CA GLY A 35 16.64 -8.71 4.93
C GLY A 35 17.42 -8.83 6.24
N GLY A 36 16.86 -8.42 7.39
CA GLY A 36 17.57 -8.41 8.67
C GLY A 36 18.76 -7.43 8.71
N GLY A 37 18.72 -6.39 7.88
CA GLY A 37 19.75 -5.37 7.76
C GLY A 37 19.76 -4.37 8.93
N SER A 38 20.57 -3.32 8.80
CA SER A 38 20.72 -2.30 9.84
C SER A 38 19.43 -1.49 10.04
N GLY A 39 18.83 -1.60 11.23
CA GLY A 39 17.64 -0.81 11.61
C GLY A 39 17.87 0.71 11.53
N GLU A 40 19.07 1.19 11.87
CA GLU A 40 19.42 2.62 11.73
C GLU A 40 19.46 3.07 10.27
N LEU A 41 19.92 2.21 9.35
CA LEU A 41 19.89 2.52 7.93
C LEU A 41 18.44 2.59 7.43
N ALA A 42 17.61 1.60 7.74
CA ALA A 42 16.19 1.61 7.38
C ALA A 42 15.49 2.85 7.93
N LYS A 43 15.74 3.21 9.19
CA LYS A 43 15.22 4.43 9.82
C LYS A 43 15.61 5.69 9.05
N ALA A 44 16.85 5.79 8.57
CA ALA A 44 17.29 6.93 7.77
C ALA A 44 16.49 7.06 6.44
N TYR A 45 16.21 5.94 5.77
CA TYR A 45 15.35 5.93 4.56
C TYR A 45 13.91 6.37 4.90
N LEU A 46 13.31 5.84 5.96
CA LEU A 46 11.95 6.21 6.41
C LEU A 46 11.87 7.70 6.81
N GLN A 47 12.90 8.23 7.47
CA GLN A 47 12.96 9.65 7.80
C GLN A 47 13.11 10.53 6.55
N ARG A 48 13.77 10.05 5.49
CA ARG A 48 13.80 10.75 4.19
C ARG A 48 12.43 10.77 3.52
N VAL A 49 11.67 9.67 3.57
CA VAL A 49 10.25 9.64 3.14
C VAL A 49 9.47 10.78 3.81
N GLN A 50 9.51 10.85 5.15
CA GLN A 50 8.82 11.90 5.91
C GLN A 50 9.31 13.32 5.56
N SER A 51 10.63 13.49 5.39
CA SER A 51 11.19 14.78 5.00
C SER A 51 10.73 15.23 3.61
N MET A 52 10.63 14.30 2.65
CA MET A 52 10.15 14.62 1.31
C MET A 52 8.67 14.95 1.32
N LEU A 53 7.84 14.15 1.99
CA LEU A 53 6.41 14.41 2.11
C LEU A 53 6.12 15.81 2.69
N ARG A 54 6.82 16.20 3.77
CA ARG A 54 6.70 17.56 4.32
C ARG A 54 7.03 18.65 3.30
N ARG A 55 8.04 18.45 2.46
CA ARG A 55 8.39 19.41 1.39
C ARG A 55 7.31 19.47 0.32
N VAL A 56 6.82 18.31 -0.14
CA VAL A 56 5.75 18.24 -1.16
C VAL A 56 4.49 18.95 -0.65
N SER A 57 4.12 18.75 0.63
CA SER A 57 3.00 19.47 1.27
C SER A 57 3.25 20.97 1.36
N GLN A 58 4.44 21.41 1.78
CA GLN A 58 4.79 22.84 1.89
C GLN A 58 4.80 23.56 0.53
N GLN A 59 5.14 22.85 -0.54
CA GLN A 59 5.21 23.39 -1.90
C GLN A 59 3.87 23.32 -2.64
N ALA A 60 2.78 22.91 -1.97
CA ALA A 60 1.46 22.69 -2.58
C ALA A 60 1.47 21.76 -3.81
N LEU A 61 2.50 20.91 -3.96
CA LEU A 61 2.64 19.99 -5.10
C LEU A 61 1.58 18.87 -5.08
N LEU A 62 0.93 18.65 -3.93
CA LEU A 62 -0.20 17.73 -3.75
C LEU A 62 -1.54 18.30 -4.26
N GLU A 63 -1.63 19.61 -4.47
CA GLU A 63 -2.87 20.30 -4.85
C GLU A 63 -2.95 20.56 -6.37
N SER A 64 -1.88 20.22 -7.10
CA SER A 64 -1.82 20.26 -8.55
C SER A 64 -2.77 19.23 -9.14
N THR A 65 -4.01 19.66 -9.40
CA THR A 65 -5.01 19.01 -10.28
C THR A 65 -4.59 18.97 -11.74
N ALA A 66 -3.33 19.33 -12.07
CA ALA A 66 -2.86 19.33 -13.44
C ALA A 66 -2.90 17.90 -14.00
N ASP A 67 -3.93 17.70 -14.83
CA ASP A 67 -4.02 16.76 -15.95
C ASP A 67 -2.72 16.75 -16.77
N SER A 68 -1.64 16.21 -16.21
CA SER A 68 -0.62 15.60 -17.03
C SER A 68 -1.24 14.27 -17.44
N GLU A 69 -1.69 14.19 -18.69
CA GLU A 69 -2.30 13.01 -19.34
C GLU A 69 -1.49 11.71 -19.13
N LEU A 70 -0.25 11.84 -18.67
CA LEU A 70 0.66 10.78 -18.30
C LEU A 70 0.78 10.64 -16.77
N TYR A 71 -0.31 10.40 -16.03
CA TYR A 71 -0.35 10.18 -14.56
C TYR A 71 -0.37 11.47 -13.69
N PRO A 72 -1.56 11.91 -13.22
CA PRO A 72 -1.61 12.80 -12.05
C PRO A 72 -1.08 12.03 -10.83
N THR A 73 -0.17 12.65 -10.07
CA THR A 73 0.32 12.11 -8.80
C THR A 73 -0.87 11.86 -7.89
N ASN A 74 -1.23 10.60 -7.66
CA ASN A 74 -2.33 10.29 -6.75
C ASN A 74 -1.88 10.67 -5.33
N ARG A 75 -2.51 11.72 -4.77
CA ARG A 75 -2.25 12.17 -3.39
C ARG A 75 -2.34 11.02 -2.39
N GLY A 76 -3.24 10.06 -2.62
CA GLY A 76 -3.39 8.85 -1.81
C GLY A 76 -2.13 7.98 -1.76
N THR A 77 -1.32 7.95 -2.82
CA THR A 77 -0.03 7.23 -2.79
C THR A 77 0.93 7.86 -1.78
N LEU A 78 1.11 9.17 -1.85
CA LEU A 78 2.02 9.89 -0.95
C LEU A 78 1.51 9.84 0.50
N THR A 79 0.21 10.05 0.71
CA THR A 79 -0.43 9.96 2.02
C THR A 79 -0.25 8.58 2.65
N ARG A 80 -0.56 7.48 1.94
CA ARG A 80 -0.42 6.13 2.53
C ARG A 80 1.04 5.79 2.83
N LEU A 81 1.98 6.15 1.95
CA LEU A 81 3.41 5.87 2.17
C LEU A 81 3.95 6.63 3.38
N GLY A 82 3.46 7.84 3.62
CA GLY A 82 3.72 8.57 4.86
C GLY A 82 3.22 7.82 6.09
N VAL A 83 1.97 7.38 6.08
CA VAL A 83 1.42 6.60 7.20
C VAL A 83 2.21 5.32 7.44
N TYR A 84 2.61 4.61 6.39
CA TYR A 84 3.41 3.39 6.52
C TYR A 84 4.82 3.67 7.03
N ALA A 85 5.44 4.77 6.60
CA ALA A 85 6.75 5.16 7.11
C ALA A 85 6.70 5.53 8.59
N ASP A 86 5.68 6.28 9.03
CA ASP A 86 5.48 6.57 10.46
C ASP A 86 5.22 5.30 11.27
N PHE A 87 4.44 4.38 10.73
CA PHE A 87 4.19 3.08 11.36
C PHE A 87 5.46 2.28 11.60
N LEU A 88 6.32 2.19 10.58
CA LEU A 88 7.62 1.53 10.69
C LEU A 88 8.61 2.28 11.61
N LEU A 89 8.40 3.58 11.83
CA LEU A 89 9.12 4.38 12.83
C LEU A 89 8.53 4.26 14.25
N GLY A 90 7.53 3.38 14.45
CA GLY A 90 6.96 3.06 15.75
C GLY A 90 5.69 3.81 16.11
N GLN A 91 5.11 4.60 15.19
CA GLN A 91 3.81 5.21 15.39
C GLN A 91 2.68 4.18 15.14
N PRO A 92 1.48 4.37 15.70
CA PRO A 92 0.32 3.58 15.29
C PRO A 92 -0.11 3.93 13.85
N LEU A 93 -0.69 2.96 13.12
CA LEU A 93 -1.33 3.23 11.83
C LEU A 93 -2.43 4.27 11.99
N ASN A 94 -2.33 5.37 11.24
CA ASN A 94 -3.33 6.43 11.26
C ASN A 94 -4.47 6.09 10.30
N ALA A 95 -5.53 5.48 10.84
CA ALA A 95 -6.71 5.07 10.06
C ALA A 95 -7.40 6.24 9.34
N GLN A 96 -7.39 7.46 9.92
CA GLN A 96 -8.01 8.62 9.29
C GLN A 96 -7.26 9.06 8.03
N GLU A 97 -5.94 9.12 8.09
CA GLU A 97 -5.10 9.45 6.92
C GLU A 97 -5.17 8.35 5.85
N LEU A 98 -5.25 7.09 6.25
CA LEU A 98 -5.47 5.98 5.31
C LEU A 98 -6.85 6.05 4.65
N ALA A 99 -7.90 6.38 5.39
CA ALA A 99 -9.23 6.58 4.81
C ALA A 99 -9.24 7.74 3.79
N ARG A 100 -8.52 8.84 4.09
CA ARG A 100 -8.31 9.94 3.13
C ARG A 100 -7.57 9.46 1.89
N ALA A 101 -6.50 8.69 2.07
CA ALA A 101 -5.75 8.12 0.95
C ALA A 101 -6.62 7.20 0.07
N GLY A 102 -7.45 6.34 0.68
CA GLY A 102 -8.40 5.50 -0.03
C GLY A 102 -9.40 6.32 -0.86
N HIS A 103 -9.96 7.38 -0.29
CA HIS A 103 -10.85 8.29 -0.99
C HIS A 103 -10.18 9.01 -2.17
N ASP A 104 -8.90 9.36 -2.05
CA ASP A 104 -8.12 9.94 -3.15
C ASP A 104 -7.97 8.95 -4.32
N TYR A 105 -7.78 7.65 -4.05
CA TYR A 105 -7.80 6.61 -5.07
C TYR A 105 -9.17 6.44 -5.72
N GLU A 106 -10.24 6.40 -4.94
CA GLU A 106 -11.61 6.32 -5.47
C GLU A 106 -11.93 7.50 -6.39
N THR A 107 -11.63 8.72 -5.94
CA THR A 107 -11.85 9.95 -6.71
C THR A 107 -11.06 9.92 -8.02
N TRP A 108 -9.80 9.49 -7.96
CA TRP A 108 -8.95 9.34 -9.15
C TRP A 108 -9.49 8.27 -10.11
N CYS A 109 -9.96 7.12 -9.62
CA CYS A 109 -10.53 6.10 -10.49
C CYS A 109 -11.83 6.58 -11.12
N ALA A 110 -12.69 7.27 -10.37
CA ALA A 110 -13.95 7.81 -10.85
C ALA A 110 -13.75 8.82 -11.99
N SER A 111 -12.73 9.68 -11.91
CA SER A 111 -12.40 10.61 -12.99
C SER A 111 -11.87 9.92 -14.24
N ARG A 112 -11.34 8.69 -14.12
CA ARG A 112 -10.80 7.88 -15.23
C ARG A 112 -11.84 6.98 -15.88
N LEU A 113 -12.98 6.72 -15.25
CA LEU A 113 -14.06 5.90 -15.82
C LEU A 113 -14.57 6.41 -17.17
N THR A 114 -14.49 7.73 -17.41
CA THR A 114 -14.80 8.35 -18.71
C THR A 114 -13.81 7.98 -19.82
N HIS A 115 -12.59 7.57 -19.46
CA HIS A 115 -11.50 7.21 -20.37
C HIS A 115 -11.31 5.70 -20.52
N GLY A 116 -11.97 4.90 -19.69
CA GLY A 116 -11.99 3.44 -19.79
C GLY A 116 -11.76 2.73 -18.45
N TRP A 117 -12.03 1.43 -18.45
CA TRP A 117 -11.83 0.54 -17.30
C TRP A 117 -10.75 -0.51 -17.62
N ASP A 118 -9.50 -0.04 -17.67
CA ASP A 118 -8.34 -0.86 -18.00
C ASP A 118 -7.72 -1.56 -16.78
N ALA A 119 -6.72 -2.41 -17.03
CA ALA A 119 -6.02 -3.16 -15.97
C ALA A 119 -5.36 -2.24 -14.93
N PHE A 120 -4.92 -1.04 -15.34
CA PHE A 120 -4.30 -0.07 -14.45
C PHE A 120 -5.34 0.57 -13.52
N THR A 121 -6.49 0.95 -14.06
CA THR A 121 -7.62 1.49 -13.29
C THR A 121 -8.15 0.46 -12.31
N GLN A 122 -8.33 -0.80 -12.75
CA GLN A 122 -8.66 -1.92 -11.87
C GLN A 122 -7.66 -2.04 -10.71
N TYR A 123 -6.36 -1.97 -11.00
CA TYR A 123 -5.32 -2.06 -10.00
C TYR A 123 -5.35 -0.91 -8.98
N MET A 124 -5.49 0.34 -9.46
CA MET A 124 -5.60 1.53 -8.60
C MET A 124 -6.84 1.45 -7.71
N TYR A 125 -7.92 0.91 -8.23
CA TYR A 125 -9.15 0.67 -7.48
C TYR A 125 -8.93 -0.37 -6.37
N LEU A 126 -8.18 -1.44 -6.64
CA LEU A 126 -7.79 -2.41 -5.61
C LEU A 126 -6.80 -1.84 -4.58
N ILE A 127 -6.02 -0.81 -4.91
CA ILE A 127 -5.25 -0.06 -3.90
C ILE A 127 -6.20 0.62 -2.90
N ALA A 128 -7.27 1.26 -3.37
CA ALA A 128 -8.26 1.88 -2.49
C ALA A 128 -8.84 0.86 -1.50
N VAL A 129 -9.20 -0.33 -2.01
CA VAL A 129 -9.72 -1.45 -1.19
C VAL A 129 -8.71 -1.90 -0.14
N ARG A 130 -7.44 -2.14 -0.53
CA ARG A 130 -6.39 -2.54 0.42
C ARG A 130 -6.14 -1.45 1.46
N THR A 131 -6.12 -0.18 1.04
CA THR A 131 -5.93 0.96 1.92
C THR A 131 -7.05 1.05 2.96
N ALA A 132 -8.31 0.84 2.56
CA ALA A 132 -9.45 0.79 3.47
C ALA A 132 -9.34 -0.38 4.47
N LEU A 133 -8.92 -1.57 4.02
CA LEU A 133 -8.67 -2.70 4.93
C LEU A 133 -7.55 -2.42 5.92
N VAL A 134 -6.45 -1.79 5.49
CA VAL A 134 -5.35 -1.38 6.38
C VAL A 134 -5.83 -0.31 7.38
N ALA A 135 -6.77 0.56 6.97
CA ALA A 135 -7.45 1.52 7.85
C ALA A 135 -8.48 0.87 8.79
N GLN A 136 -8.67 -0.46 8.73
CA GLN A 136 -9.71 -1.22 9.43
C GLN A 136 -11.16 -0.87 9.02
N ASP A 137 -11.36 -0.24 7.85
CA ASP A 137 -12.66 0.09 7.30
C ASP A 137 -13.18 -1.01 6.35
N VAL A 138 -13.64 -2.12 6.94
CA VAL A 138 -14.18 -3.28 6.20
C VAL A 138 -15.39 -2.88 5.36
N LYS A 139 -16.26 -2.00 5.88
CA LYS A 139 -17.46 -1.54 5.18
C LYS A 139 -17.10 -0.67 3.99
N GLY A 140 -16.15 0.25 4.15
CA GLY A 140 -15.62 1.06 3.07
C GLY A 140 -14.97 0.20 1.99
N ALA A 141 -14.16 -0.80 2.37
CA ALA A 141 -13.53 -1.72 1.44
C ALA A 141 -14.56 -2.51 0.59
N LEU A 142 -15.63 -3.02 1.22
CA LEU A 142 -16.71 -3.73 0.52
C LEU A 142 -17.46 -2.81 -0.44
N ARG A 143 -17.88 -1.63 0.05
CA ARG A 143 -18.58 -0.63 -0.77
C ARG A 143 -17.74 -0.24 -1.99
N THR A 144 -16.44 -0.06 -1.79
CA THR A 144 -15.50 0.22 -2.87
C THR A 144 -15.54 -0.92 -3.88
N LEU A 145 -15.26 -2.17 -3.47
CA LEU A 145 -15.28 -3.34 -4.35
C LEU A 145 -16.58 -3.52 -5.14
N ASP A 146 -17.74 -3.27 -4.53
CA ASP A 146 -19.05 -3.45 -5.17
C ASP A 146 -19.43 -2.33 -6.15
N GLN A 147 -18.75 -1.18 -6.08
CA GLN A 147 -18.94 -0.07 -7.04
C GLN A 147 -18.12 -0.23 -8.33
N ALA A 148 -17.14 -1.15 -8.35
CA ALA A 148 -16.33 -1.40 -9.54
C ALA A 148 -17.12 -2.20 -10.61
N PRO A 149 -16.91 -1.94 -11.92
CA PRO A 149 -17.55 -2.71 -12.99
C PRO A 149 -17.24 -4.21 -12.97
N ALA A 150 -15.97 -4.61 -13.21
CA ALA A 150 -15.51 -6.00 -13.22
C ALA A 150 -13.98 -6.06 -13.11
N PHE A 151 -13.40 -7.01 -12.37
CA PHE A 151 -11.95 -7.11 -12.20
C PHE A 151 -11.32 -8.17 -13.11
N ASP A 152 -11.57 -8.15 -14.42
CA ASP A 152 -11.12 -9.22 -15.32
C ASP A 152 -9.59 -9.43 -15.30
N ALA A 153 -8.81 -8.35 -15.24
CA ALA A 153 -7.35 -8.41 -15.21
C ALA A 153 -6.78 -8.64 -13.79
N GLN A 154 -7.60 -8.47 -12.76
CA GLN A 154 -7.20 -8.54 -11.34
C GLN A 154 -8.12 -9.47 -10.52
N LEU A 155 -8.71 -10.46 -11.19
CA LEU A 155 -9.81 -11.26 -10.65
C LEU A 155 -9.41 -11.98 -9.37
N GLU A 156 -8.24 -12.63 -9.38
CA GLU A 156 -7.73 -13.36 -8.23
C GLU A 156 -7.54 -12.45 -7.00
N GLN A 157 -7.00 -11.24 -7.21
CA GLN A 157 -6.80 -10.29 -6.13
C GLN A 157 -8.14 -9.77 -5.58
N ALA A 158 -9.08 -9.43 -6.45
CA ALA A 158 -10.42 -8.99 -6.06
C ALA A 158 -11.17 -10.10 -5.28
N ASP A 159 -11.07 -11.35 -5.74
CA ASP A 159 -11.69 -12.52 -5.09
C ASP A 159 -11.13 -12.76 -3.68
N VAL A 160 -9.80 -12.65 -3.52
CA VAL A 160 -9.16 -12.81 -2.21
C VAL A 160 -9.58 -11.69 -1.27
N LEU A 161 -9.65 -10.44 -1.74
CA LEU A 161 -10.09 -9.30 -0.94
C LEU A 161 -11.57 -9.40 -0.55
N ARG A 162 -12.45 -9.82 -1.47
CA ARG A 162 -13.87 -10.06 -1.19
C ARG A 162 -14.05 -11.17 -0.14
N ALA A 163 -13.33 -12.28 -0.28
CA ALA A 163 -13.37 -13.37 0.70
C ALA A 163 -12.81 -12.97 2.07
N LEU A 164 -11.77 -12.13 2.10
CA LEU A 164 -11.22 -11.56 3.33
C LEU A 164 -12.24 -10.69 4.06
N ILE A 165 -12.96 -9.83 3.33
CA ILE A 165 -14.00 -8.97 3.92
C ILE A 165 -15.12 -9.82 4.52
N GLY A 166 -15.57 -10.87 3.82
CA GLY A 166 -16.54 -11.83 4.38
C GLY A 166 -16.01 -12.51 5.65
N ALA A 167 -14.73 -12.90 5.67
CA ALA A 167 -14.09 -13.45 6.87
C ALA A 167 -14.04 -12.44 8.03
N ALA A 168 -13.68 -11.19 7.75
CA ALA A 168 -13.56 -10.11 8.73
C ALA A 168 -14.92 -9.71 9.34
N SER A 169 -16.02 -9.90 8.61
CA SER A 169 -17.38 -9.68 9.10
C SER A 169 -17.88 -10.74 10.08
N GLY A 170 -17.09 -11.81 10.34
CA GLY A 170 -17.46 -12.89 11.27
C GLY A 170 -18.50 -13.85 10.70
N GLU A 171 -18.70 -13.86 9.38
CA GLU A 171 -19.71 -14.69 8.71
C GLU A 171 -19.25 -16.14 8.49
N LEU A 172 -17.96 -16.43 8.74
CA LEU A 172 -17.35 -17.73 8.48
C LEU A 172 -17.22 -18.57 9.76
N SER A 173 -17.54 -19.86 9.66
CA SER A 173 -17.22 -20.84 10.70
C SER A 173 -15.70 -21.00 10.89
N ASP A 174 -15.25 -21.51 12.04
CA ASP A 174 -13.82 -21.76 12.31
C ASP A 174 -13.12 -22.60 11.23
N LYS A 175 -13.85 -23.59 10.68
CA LYS A 175 -13.34 -24.45 9.60
C LYS A 175 -13.13 -23.65 8.32
N GLU A 176 -14.08 -22.78 7.98
CA GLU A 176 -14.01 -21.90 6.80
C GLU A 176 -12.92 -20.84 6.97
N GLN A 177 -12.79 -20.25 8.17
CA GLN A 177 -11.70 -19.31 8.48
C GLN A 177 -10.33 -19.98 8.31
N LYS A 178 -10.14 -21.21 8.80
CA LYS A 178 -8.88 -21.95 8.65
C LYS A 178 -8.58 -22.28 7.18
N ALA A 179 -9.60 -22.65 6.41
CA ALA A 179 -9.45 -22.93 4.98
C ALA A 179 -9.10 -21.65 4.20
N PHE A 180 -9.79 -20.54 4.53
CA PHE A 180 -9.54 -19.23 3.95
C PHE A 180 -8.12 -18.74 4.26
N ARG A 181 -7.67 -18.82 5.51
CA ARG A 181 -6.29 -18.44 5.90
C ARG A 181 -5.25 -19.16 5.04
N ARG A 182 -5.39 -20.48 4.84
CA ARG A 182 -4.49 -21.24 3.96
C ARG A 182 -4.56 -20.79 2.50
N ARG A 183 -5.75 -20.41 2.00
CA ARG A 183 -5.91 -19.86 0.65
C ARG A 183 -5.22 -18.51 0.53
N PHE A 184 -5.40 -17.64 1.52
CA PHE A 184 -4.76 -16.34 1.60
C PHE A 184 -3.23 -16.47 1.64
N ASP A 185 -2.68 -17.33 2.50
CA ASP A 185 -1.23 -17.54 2.60
C ASP A 185 -0.64 -18.00 1.24
N ARG A 186 -1.30 -18.94 0.53
CA ARG A 186 -0.87 -19.36 -0.81
C ARG A 186 -0.96 -18.26 -1.87
N PHE A 187 -1.96 -17.40 -1.79
CA PHE A 187 -2.06 -16.22 -2.65
C PHE A 187 -0.90 -15.26 -2.34
N TYR A 188 -0.70 -14.97 -1.06
CA TYR A 188 0.32 -14.04 -0.58
C TYR A 188 1.74 -14.47 -0.98
N ASP A 189 2.07 -15.76 -0.79
CA ASP A 189 3.37 -16.33 -1.17
C ASP A 189 3.66 -16.21 -2.66
N ARG A 190 2.64 -16.42 -3.51
CA ARG A 190 2.80 -16.20 -4.96
C ARG A 190 2.88 -14.72 -5.31
N PHE A 191 2.08 -13.88 -4.66
CA PHE A 191 2.01 -12.45 -4.96
C PHE A 191 3.32 -11.72 -4.62
N ARG A 192 4.01 -12.14 -3.55
CA ARG A 192 5.31 -11.58 -3.15
C ARG A 192 6.52 -12.20 -3.87
N ALA A 193 6.33 -13.31 -4.59
CA ALA A 193 7.43 -13.94 -5.31
C ALA A 193 7.88 -13.08 -6.51
N PRO A 194 9.19 -13.06 -6.84
CA PRO A 194 9.69 -12.30 -7.98
C PRO A 194 9.07 -12.77 -9.30
N GLY A 195 8.61 -11.83 -10.13
CA GLY A 195 8.10 -12.12 -11.48
C GLY A 195 6.68 -12.71 -11.56
N THR A 196 5.97 -12.81 -10.44
CA THR A 196 4.60 -13.35 -10.37
C THR A 196 3.56 -12.34 -9.87
N GLY A 197 3.99 -11.13 -9.48
CA GLY A 197 3.11 -10.00 -9.20
C GLY A 197 2.66 -9.29 -10.49
N PRO A 198 1.65 -8.41 -10.41
CA PRO A 198 1.27 -7.57 -11.55
C PRO A 198 2.48 -6.82 -12.11
N ASP A 199 2.52 -6.56 -13.43
CA ASP A 199 3.57 -5.78 -14.13
C ASP A 199 3.67 -4.31 -13.68
N PHE A 200 3.03 -3.95 -12.56
CA PHE A 200 2.88 -2.60 -12.06
C PHE A 200 3.81 -2.29 -10.87
N HIS A 201 4.10 -1.01 -10.71
CA HIS A 201 5.15 -0.41 -9.90
C HIS A 201 5.05 -0.58 -8.36
N GLU A 202 4.39 -1.59 -7.77
CA GLU A 202 4.29 -1.73 -6.29
C GLU A 202 4.71 -3.09 -5.73
N TYR A 203 5.77 -3.67 -6.32
CA TYR A 203 6.29 -4.99 -5.93
C TYR A 203 6.62 -5.14 -4.44
N ALA A 204 6.93 -4.05 -3.73
CA ALA A 204 7.20 -4.10 -2.29
C ALA A 204 6.03 -3.57 -1.44
N VAL A 205 5.29 -2.55 -1.90
CA VAL A 205 4.21 -1.93 -1.11
C VAL A 205 2.98 -2.83 -1.01
N ALA A 206 2.55 -3.44 -2.12
CA ALA A 206 1.34 -4.27 -2.10
C ALA A 206 1.52 -5.54 -1.23
N PRO A 207 2.64 -6.28 -1.27
CA PRO A 207 2.86 -7.36 -0.31
C PRO A 207 2.98 -6.87 1.14
N PHE A 208 3.51 -5.67 1.38
CA PHE A 208 3.53 -5.08 2.71
C PHE A 208 2.12 -4.80 3.24
N GLU A 209 1.22 -4.24 2.42
CA GLU A 209 -0.19 -4.04 2.77
C GLU A 209 -0.88 -5.37 3.10
N PHE A 210 -0.63 -6.41 2.30
CA PHE A 210 -1.17 -7.75 2.57
C PHE A 210 -0.63 -8.35 3.88
N ALA A 211 0.62 -8.08 4.26
CA ALA A 211 1.14 -8.47 5.58
C ALA A 211 0.36 -7.76 6.71
N ILE A 212 0.11 -6.45 6.59
CA ILE A 212 -0.70 -5.71 7.59
C ILE A 212 -2.09 -6.32 7.70
N VAL A 213 -2.73 -6.58 6.56
CA VAL A 213 -4.07 -7.16 6.47
C VAL A 213 -4.10 -8.56 7.10
N ARG A 214 -3.13 -9.42 6.77
CA ARG A 214 -3.01 -10.76 7.35
C ARG A 214 -2.93 -10.69 8.88
N GLU A 215 -2.08 -9.81 9.40
CA GLU A 215 -1.91 -9.67 10.85
C GLU A 215 -3.19 -9.13 11.52
N SER A 216 -3.85 -8.16 10.90
CA SER A 216 -5.06 -7.50 11.44
C SER A 216 -6.30 -8.41 11.45
N TYR A 217 -6.42 -9.32 10.49
CA TYR A 217 -7.66 -10.08 10.24
C TYR A 217 -7.53 -11.60 10.36
N LEU A 218 -6.33 -12.16 10.22
CA LEU A 218 -6.14 -13.62 10.14
C LEU A 218 -5.20 -14.20 11.20
N THR A 219 -4.21 -13.44 11.65
CA THR A 219 -3.29 -13.87 12.72
C THR A 219 -3.82 -13.48 14.09
N ALA A 220 -4.14 -12.21 14.29
CA ALA A 220 -4.64 -11.69 15.57
C ALA A 220 -5.86 -10.78 15.35
N PRO A 221 -7.04 -11.35 14.98
CA PRO A 221 -8.23 -10.57 14.66
C PRO A 221 -8.61 -9.58 15.77
N GLY A 222 -8.84 -8.32 15.40
CA GLY A 222 -9.23 -7.27 16.34
C GLY A 222 -8.07 -6.64 17.13
N GLN A 223 -6.84 -7.15 16.97
CA GLN A 223 -5.64 -6.51 17.50
C GLN A 223 -5.01 -5.59 16.45
N ARG A 224 -4.46 -4.45 16.92
CA ARG A 224 -3.67 -3.60 16.02
C ARG A 224 -2.32 -4.28 15.76
N PRO A 225 -1.92 -4.46 14.49
CA PRO A 225 -0.66 -5.09 14.18
C PRO A 225 0.51 -4.19 14.62
N THR A 226 1.62 -4.81 15.04
CA THR A 226 2.86 -4.09 15.34
C THR A 226 3.76 -4.09 14.10
N ALA A 227 4.63 -3.09 13.97
CA ALA A 227 5.60 -3.04 12.87
C ALA A 227 6.47 -4.31 12.82
N ALA A 228 6.88 -4.83 13.98
CA ALA A 228 7.66 -6.06 14.07
C ALA A 228 6.91 -7.29 13.52
N ALA A 229 5.65 -7.47 13.89
CA ALA A 229 4.83 -8.58 13.38
C ALA A 229 4.60 -8.48 11.87
N VAL A 230 4.33 -7.26 11.36
CA VAL A 230 4.14 -7.01 9.93
C VAL A 230 5.42 -7.27 9.15
N ILE A 231 6.58 -6.80 9.62
CA ILE A 231 7.86 -7.05 8.96
C ILE A 231 8.19 -8.55 8.97
N ALA A 232 7.92 -9.26 10.07
CA ALA A 232 8.11 -10.71 10.12
C ALA A 232 7.21 -11.44 9.11
N ALA A 233 5.94 -11.05 9.00
CA ALA A 233 5.01 -11.61 8.01
C ALA A 233 5.40 -11.26 6.55
N TYR A 234 5.96 -10.07 6.33
CA TYR A 234 6.44 -9.63 5.02
C TYR A 234 7.73 -10.36 4.58
N ALA A 235 8.60 -10.69 5.54
CA ALA A 235 9.89 -11.35 5.28
C ALA A 235 9.81 -12.88 5.19
N ALA A 236 8.85 -13.51 5.89
CA ALA A 236 8.61 -14.95 5.88
C ALA A 236 8.09 -15.40 4.52
#